data_AF-A0A849V6J1-F1
#
_entry.id   AF-A0A849V6J1-F1
#
_cell.length_a   1.000
_cell.length_b   1.000
_cell.length_c   1.000
_cell.angle_alpha   90.00
_cell.angle_beta   90.00
_cell.angle_gamma   90.00
#
_symmetry.space_group_name_H-M   'P 1'
#
loop_
_entity.id
_entity.type
_entity.pdbx_description
1 polymer ?
#
loop_
_entity_poly.entity_id
_entity_poly.type
_entity_poly.pdbx_seq_one_letter_code
_entity_poly.pdbx_strand_id
1 'polypeptide(L)'
;MAWQGRCFALVESGKPVEMDVVNLDTKNATDLGVIRGAFSAHPHRVEALKATFNFGLRGKHIDLYALPDEGSARWLGNFEAPWISMVHDFIATDRHLIFFIGSAKLAASRAVLGLKDFTKYFRWDNRAGMMIVIVPLADPAHPMKFEVDAFWIWHFVNAFEDGDSIVVDAIRHDDFRVFASPVDLNANGGSKPALWRFRLSPKQHGFSGEPLRLFPCEFPSVHPRYAGAEHHTIWLQTYTKADGTESAGVGRFDTQTRQTQYWYNPEGI
;
A
#
# COMPACT_ATOMS: atom_id res chain seq x y z
N MET A 1 -5.82 13.56 0.92
CA MET A 1 -5.00 13.61 2.16
C MET A 1 -5.22 14.94 2.86
N ALA A 2 -5.47 14.93 4.17
CA ALA A 2 -5.48 16.15 4.99
C ALA A 2 -4.15 16.28 5.74
N TRP A 3 -3.56 17.48 5.77
CA TRP A 3 -2.31 17.74 6.48
C TRP A 3 -2.21 19.23 6.83
N GLN A 4 -1.98 19.56 8.11
CA GLN A 4 -1.85 20.93 8.61
C GLN A 4 -2.98 21.88 8.16
N GLY A 5 -4.23 21.43 8.24
CA GLY A 5 -5.41 22.21 7.85
C GLY A 5 -5.61 22.36 6.33
N ARG A 6 -4.79 21.70 5.51
CA ARG A 6 -4.88 21.70 4.03
C ARG A 6 -5.42 20.36 3.55
N CYS A 7 -6.08 20.36 2.39
CA CYS A 7 -6.59 19.16 1.72
C CYS A 7 -5.92 18.98 0.36
N PHE A 8 -5.56 17.75 0.03
CA PHE A 8 -4.87 17.39 -1.21
C PHE A 8 -5.57 16.22 -1.92
N ALA A 9 -5.87 16.41 -3.21
CA ALA A 9 -6.18 15.32 -4.14
C ALA A 9 -4.88 14.67 -4.62
N LEU A 10 -4.83 13.35 -4.60
CA LEU A 10 -3.63 12.58 -4.92
C LEU A 10 -3.91 11.62 -6.08
N VAL A 11 -2.92 11.44 -6.95
CA VAL A 11 -2.90 10.43 -8.01
C VAL A 11 -1.45 9.99 -8.20
N GLU A 12 -1.22 8.69 -8.36
CA GLU A 12 0.13 8.09 -8.42
C GLU A 12 1.05 8.66 -9.49
N SER A 13 0.49 9.28 -10.54
CA SER A 13 1.25 9.83 -11.67
C SER A 13 1.61 11.31 -11.52
N GLY A 14 1.19 11.98 -10.44
CA GLY A 14 1.24 13.43 -10.32
C GLY A 14 1.77 13.94 -8.98
N LYS A 15 1.98 15.26 -8.94
CA LYS A 15 2.15 16.00 -7.68
C LYS A 15 0.81 16.13 -6.95
N PRO A 16 0.79 16.30 -5.62
CA PRO A 16 -0.45 16.58 -4.90
C PRO A 16 -1.08 17.88 -5.40
N VAL A 17 -2.39 17.87 -5.60
CA VAL A 17 -3.17 19.05 -5.98
C VAL A 17 -3.92 19.54 -4.76
N GLU A 18 -3.66 20.77 -4.34
CA GLU A 18 -4.34 21.35 -3.18
C GLU A 18 -5.78 21.70 -3.52
N MET A 19 -6.68 21.47 -2.57
CA MET A 19 -8.09 21.79 -2.65
C MET A 19 -8.47 22.71 -1.50
N ASP A 20 -9.47 23.56 -1.72
CA ASP A 20 -10.09 24.27 -0.62
C ASP A 20 -10.88 23.32 0.30
N VAL A 21 -10.74 23.49 1.61
CA VAL A 21 -11.35 22.60 2.60
C VAL A 21 -12.84 22.87 2.82
N VAL A 22 -13.34 24.05 2.42
CA VAL A 22 -14.74 24.43 2.60
C VAL A 22 -15.57 24.09 1.37
N ASN A 23 -15.10 24.49 0.19
CA ASN A 23 -15.90 24.37 -1.04
C ASN A 23 -15.36 23.35 -2.06
N LEU A 24 -14.21 22.72 -1.78
CA LEU A 24 -13.55 21.74 -2.66
C LEU A 24 -13.06 22.30 -4.01
N ASP A 25 -12.97 23.63 -4.14
CA ASP A 25 -12.36 24.25 -5.33
C ASP A 25 -10.91 23.80 -5.48
N THR A 26 -10.54 23.45 -6.70
CA THR A 26 -9.17 23.05 -7.04
C THR A 26 -8.25 24.27 -7.04
N LYS A 27 -7.16 24.19 -6.27
CA LYS A 27 -6.09 25.19 -6.27
C LYS A 27 -4.99 24.75 -7.24
N ASN A 28 -3.72 24.82 -6.82
CA ASN A 28 -2.59 24.44 -7.65
C ASN A 28 -1.99 23.10 -7.23
N ALA A 29 -1.32 22.44 -8.17
CA ALA A 29 -0.35 21.41 -7.83
C ALA A 29 0.78 22.02 -6.98
N THR A 30 1.27 21.28 -6.00
CA THR A 30 2.35 21.72 -5.10
C THR A 30 3.40 20.63 -4.96
N ASP A 31 4.64 21.00 -4.73
CA ASP A 31 5.70 20.08 -4.35
C ASP A 31 5.94 20.03 -2.84
N LEU A 32 5.17 20.78 -2.05
CA LEU A 32 5.39 20.94 -0.61
C LEU A 32 6.86 21.30 -0.27
N GLY A 33 7.59 21.93 -1.21
CA GLY A 33 9.00 22.30 -1.11
C GLY A 33 10.01 21.16 -1.30
N VAL A 34 9.59 19.89 -1.30
CA VAL A 34 10.50 18.73 -1.28
C VAL A 34 10.21 17.66 -2.34
N ILE A 35 9.02 17.64 -2.93
CA ILE A 35 8.56 16.60 -3.86
C ILE A 35 9.15 16.85 -5.26
N ARG A 36 9.93 15.89 -5.75
CA ARG A 36 10.68 16.01 -7.00
C ARG A 36 9.97 15.43 -8.24
N GLY A 37 8.94 14.62 -8.04
CA GLY A 37 8.25 13.89 -9.10
C GLY A 37 6.82 13.55 -8.72
N ALA A 38 6.42 12.30 -8.94
CA ALA A 38 5.14 11.79 -8.46
C ALA A 38 5.10 11.75 -6.92
N PHE A 39 3.90 11.73 -6.37
CA PHE A 39 3.63 11.55 -4.94
C PHE A 39 2.51 10.53 -4.79
N SER A 40 2.76 9.43 -4.08
CA SER A 40 1.78 8.34 -4.00
C SER A 40 0.47 8.79 -3.38
N ALA A 41 -0.63 8.17 -3.85
CA ALA A 41 -1.97 8.35 -3.32
C ALA A 41 -2.19 7.67 -1.96
N HIS A 42 -1.20 6.92 -1.47
CA HIS A 42 -1.26 6.15 -0.23
C HIS A 42 -0.30 6.66 0.85
N PRO A 43 -0.54 7.86 1.43
CA PRO A 43 0.23 8.32 2.57
C PRO A 43 -0.07 7.48 3.81
N HIS A 44 0.96 7.08 4.56
CA HIS A 44 0.83 6.27 5.78
C HIS A 44 1.14 7.06 7.04
N ARG A 45 0.15 7.17 7.92
CA ARG A 45 0.27 7.82 9.23
C ARG A 45 1.01 6.91 10.21
N VAL A 46 1.93 7.47 10.99
CA VAL A 46 2.48 6.82 12.18
C VAL A 46 2.19 7.72 13.37
N GLU A 47 1.23 7.30 14.19
CA GLU A 47 0.70 8.16 15.26
C GLU A 47 1.75 8.47 16.33
N ALA A 48 2.58 7.48 16.70
CA ALA A 48 3.66 7.66 17.67
C ALA A 48 4.69 8.73 17.26
N LEU A 49 4.89 8.92 15.95
CA LEU A 49 5.81 9.91 15.39
C LEU A 49 5.15 11.25 15.07
N LYS A 50 3.82 11.35 15.20
CA LYS A 50 3.03 12.51 14.76
C LYS A 50 3.40 12.95 13.35
N ALA A 51 3.58 11.98 12.46
CA ALA A 51 4.00 12.21 11.10
C ALA A 51 3.30 11.26 10.13
N THR A 52 3.10 11.76 8.92
CA THR A 52 2.62 10.97 7.79
C THR A 52 3.78 10.78 6.82
N PHE A 53 4.05 9.54 6.42
CA PHE A 53 5.09 9.21 5.46
C PHE A 53 4.49 9.03 4.08
N ASN A 54 5.28 9.31 3.05
CA ASN A 54 4.90 9.01 1.68
C ASN A 54 6.15 8.77 0.81
N PHE A 55 5.94 8.41 -0.45
CA PHE A 55 7.00 8.25 -1.43
C PHE A 55 6.64 8.88 -2.78
N GLY A 56 7.65 9.00 -3.64
CA GLY A 56 7.52 9.44 -5.01
C GLY A 56 8.38 8.64 -5.97
N LEU A 57 7.89 8.43 -7.19
CA LEU A 57 8.59 7.66 -8.22
C LEU A 57 9.30 8.58 -9.21
N ARG A 58 10.56 8.23 -9.53
CA ARG A 58 11.37 8.91 -10.53
C ARG A 58 12.25 7.89 -11.28
N GLY A 59 11.64 7.18 -12.22
CA GLY A 59 12.26 6.02 -12.87
C GLY A 59 12.39 4.86 -11.88
N LYS A 60 13.62 4.38 -11.66
CA LYS A 60 13.91 3.37 -10.63
C LYS A 60 14.08 3.94 -9.22
N HIS A 61 14.19 5.27 -9.08
CA HIS A 61 14.41 5.90 -7.78
C HIS A 61 13.06 6.08 -7.08
N ILE A 62 13.02 5.68 -5.81
CA ILE A 62 11.89 5.88 -4.90
C ILE A 62 12.33 6.92 -3.88
N ASP A 63 11.85 8.15 -4.05
CA ASP A 63 12.09 9.27 -3.13
C ASP A 63 11.17 9.13 -1.90
N LEU A 64 11.71 9.36 -0.70
CA LEU A 64 11.03 9.16 0.58
C LEU A 64 10.71 10.50 1.24
N TYR A 65 9.50 10.65 1.75
CA TYR A 65 9.02 11.90 2.34
C TYR A 65 8.42 11.67 3.73
N ALA A 66 8.64 12.62 4.63
CA ALA A 66 7.93 12.75 5.90
C ALA A 66 7.18 14.09 5.96
N LEU A 67 5.94 14.03 6.41
CA LEU A 67 5.03 15.15 6.60
C LEU A 67 4.66 15.19 8.10
N PRO A 68 5.47 15.86 8.95
CA PRO A 68 5.16 15.98 10.37
C PRO A 68 3.90 16.83 10.61
N ASP A 69 3.19 16.62 11.72
CA ASP A 69 2.02 17.43 12.09
C ASP A 69 2.34 18.91 12.25
N GLU A 70 3.59 19.21 12.61
CA GLU A 70 4.10 20.56 12.76
C GLU A 70 5.42 20.72 11.99
N GLY A 71 5.57 21.87 11.32
CA GLY A 71 6.74 22.19 10.52
C GLY A 71 6.64 21.75 9.06
N SER A 72 7.74 21.84 8.33
CA SER A 72 7.77 21.56 6.90
C SER A 72 7.86 20.07 6.58
N ALA A 73 7.37 19.69 5.38
CA ALA A 73 7.65 18.40 4.79
C ALA A 73 9.16 18.21 4.60
N ARG A 74 9.63 16.96 4.69
CA ARG A 74 11.05 16.60 4.65
C ARG A 74 11.28 15.52 3.60
N TRP A 75 12.35 15.67 2.82
CA TRP A 75 12.90 14.59 2.01
C TRP A 75 13.86 13.78 2.88
N LEU A 76 13.58 12.49 3.05
CA LEU A 76 14.37 11.59 3.89
C LEU A 76 15.55 10.97 3.13
N GLY A 77 15.50 10.97 1.80
CA GLY A 77 16.44 10.27 0.95
C GLY A 77 15.70 9.51 -0.14
N ASN A 78 16.39 8.55 -0.74
CA ASN A 78 15.82 7.68 -1.77
C ASN A 78 16.58 6.35 -1.80
N PHE A 79 15.97 5.36 -2.43
CA PHE A 79 16.69 4.15 -2.84
C PHE A 79 16.38 3.82 -4.30
N GLU A 80 17.30 3.10 -4.94
CA GLU A 80 17.07 2.55 -6.27
C GLU A 80 16.41 1.16 -6.16
N ALA A 81 15.26 1.01 -6.81
CA ALA A 81 14.58 -0.26 -7.02
C ALA A 81 15.30 -1.08 -8.10
N PRO A 82 15.30 -2.42 -8.01
CA PRO A 82 16.03 -3.28 -8.96
C PRO A 82 15.52 -3.13 -10.41
N TRP A 83 14.24 -2.78 -10.56
CA TRP A 83 13.57 -2.52 -11.83
C TRP A 83 12.50 -1.45 -11.65
N ILE A 84 11.98 -0.93 -12.77
CA ILE A 84 10.78 -0.09 -12.76
C ILE A 84 9.58 -1.04 -12.69
N SER A 85 8.86 -1.02 -11.57
CA SER A 85 7.58 -1.72 -11.39
C SER A 85 6.47 -0.74 -11.06
N MET A 86 5.24 -1.22 -11.12
CA MET A 86 4.16 -0.58 -10.39
C MET A 86 4.44 -0.70 -8.89
N VAL A 87 4.47 0.43 -8.18
CA VAL A 87 4.53 0.50 -6.71
C VAL A 87 3.33 1.34 -6.29
N HIS A 88 2.23 0.64 -5.97
CA HIS A 88 0.95 1.25 -5.62
C HIS A 88 0.99 1.86 -4.22
N ASP A 89 1.43 1.04 -3.28
CA ASP A 89 1.39 1.33 -1.85
C ASP A 89 2.70 0.89 -1.18
N PHE A 90 2.89 1.34 0.05
CA PHE A 90 3.97 0.96 0.96
C PHE A 90 3.39 0.89 2.38
N ILE A 91 4.20 0.67 3.41
CA ILE A 91 3.72 0.76 4.78
C ILE A 91 4.80 1.31 5.71
N ALA A 92 4.39 1.87 6.84
CA ALA A 92 5.29 2.50 7.80
C ALA A 92 5.05 1.99 9.23
N THR A 93 6.13 1.91 9.99
CA THR A 93 6.15 1.75 11.45
C THR A 93 6.81 2.98 12.09
N ASP A 94 6.94 2.99 13.41
CA ASP A 94 7.73 4.00 14.12
C ASP A 94 9.25 3.90 13.89
N ARG A 95 9.74 2.86 13.21
CA ARG A 95 11.17 2.64 12.93
C ARG A 95 11.51 2.45 11.46
N HIS A 96 10.57 2.01 10.62
CA HIS A 96 10.85 1.60 9.25
C HIS A 96 9.79 2.05 8.25
N LEU A 97 10.23 2.30 7.02
CA LEU A 97 9.36 2.28 5.83
C LEU A 97 9.59 0.98 5.09
N ILE A 98 8.52 0.31 4.66
CA ILE A 98 8.58 -1.02 4.05
C ILE A 98 7.90 -0.98 2.69
N PHE A 99 8.61 -1.49 1.68
CA PHE A 99 8.15 -1.55 0.29
C PHE A 99 8.21 -2.99 -0.21
N PHE A 100 7.17 -3.39 -0.94
CA PHE A 100 7.08 -4.68 -1.63
C PHE A 100 7.18 -4.40 -3.13
N ILE A 101 8.40 -4.45 -3.67
CA ILE A 101 8.67 -4.14 -5.07
C ILE A 101 8.31 -5.37 -5.92
N GLY A 102 7.08 -5.35 -6.43
CA GLY A 102 6.48 -6.48 -7.14
C GLY A 102 7.08 -6.78 -8.51
N SER A 103 6.72 -7.94 -9.04
CA SER A 103 7.21 -8.49 -10.31
C SER A 103 6.47 -7.96 -11.55
N ALA A 104 5.55 -7.02 -11.38
CA ALA A 104 4.90 -6.29 -12.47
C ALA A 104 5.88 -5.27 -13.07
N LYS A 105 6.79 -5.74 -13.92
CA LYS A 105 7.87 -4.92 -14.50
C LYS A 105 7.36 -4.12 -15.69
N LEU A 106 7.80 -2.87 -15.81
CA LEU A 106 7.49 -2.03 -16.97
C LEU A 106 8.08 -2.67 -18.25
N ALA A 107 7.21 -3.03 -19.18
CA ALA A 107 7.55 -3.42 -20.54
C ALA A 107 7.81 -2.17 -21.38
N ALA A 108 9.04 -1.63 -21.29
CA ALA A 108 9.44 -0.39 -21.95
C ALA A 108 9.13 -0.35 -23.46
N SER A 109 9.21 -1.48 -24.17
CA SER A 109 8.84 -1.57 -25.59
C SER A 109 7.36 -1.27 -25.87
N ARG A 110 6.46 -1.58 -24.93
CA ARG A 110 5.01 -1.32 -25.04
C ARG A 110 4.64 0.10 -24.64
N ALA A 111 5.39 0.69 -23.70
CA ALA A 111 5.24 2.09 -23.32
C ALA A 111 5.66 3.03 -24.47
N VAL A 112 6.74 2.71 -25.20
CA VAL A 112 7.21 3.48 -26.36
C VAL A 112 6.23 3.42 -27.55
N LEU A 113 5.46 2.33 -27.68
CA LEU A 113 4.43 2.19 -28.74
C LEU A 113 3.14 2.98 -28.45
N GLY A 114 3.02 3.69 -27.33
CA GLY A 114 1.89 4.57 -27.04
C GLY A 114 0.54 3.86 -26.92
N LEU A 115 0.52 2.57 -26.56
CA LEU A 115 -0.72 1.82 -26.42
C LEU A 115 -1.62 2.48 -25.38
N LYS A 116 -2.89 2.77 -25.70
CA LYS A 116 -3.83 3.51 -24.83
C LYS A 116 -4.16 2.84 -23.48
N ASP A 117 -3.74 1.59 -23.32
CA ASP A 117 -4.08 0.75 -22.19
C ASP A 117 -2.86 0.58 -21.27
N PHE A 118 -2.85 1.35 -20.18
CA PHE A 118 -1.78 1.37 -19.18
C PHE A 118 -1.54 -0.01 -18.53
N THR A 119 -2.57 -0.87 -18.51
CA THR A 119 -2.48 -2.27 -18.03
C THR A 119 -1.48 -3.09 -18.85
N LYS A 120 -1.30 -2.76 -20.14
CA LYS A 120 -0.41 -3.46 -21.07
C LYS A 120 1.05 -3.04 -20.93
N TYR A 121 1.32 -1.97 -20.18
CA TYR A 121 2.68 -1.50 -19.92
C TYR A 121 3.42 -2.35 -18.90
N PHE A 122 2.73 -3.18 -18.11
CA PHE A 122 3.38 -4.04 -17.14
C PHE A 122 3.29 -5.51 -17.56
N ARG A 123 4.39 -6.24 -17.38
CA ARG A 123 4.43 -7.69 -17.57
C ARG A 123 4.65 -8.34 -16.22
N TRP A 124 3.69 -9.12 -15.77
CA TRP A 124 3.86 -10.00 -14.62
C TRP A 124 4.78 -11.16 -14.98
N ASP A 125 5.77 -11.42 -14.14
CA ASP A 125 6.71 -12.52 -14.29
C ASP A 125 6.64 -13.44 -13.07
N ASN A 126 5.87 -14.53 -13.18
CA ASN A 126 5.70 -15.54 -12.13
C ASN A 126 7.02 -16.21 -11.72
N ARG A 127 8.08 -16.13 -12.54
CA ARG A 127 9.40 -16.72 -12.23
C ARG A 127 10.35 -15.72 -11.60
N ALA A 128 10.05 -14.43 -11.65
CA ALA A 128 10.82 -13.41 -10.96
C ALA A 128 10.21 -13.19 -9.57
N GLY A 129 10.99 -13.42 -8.52
CA GLY A 129 10.60 -13.04 -7.15
C GLY A 129 10.34 -11.53 -7.03
N MET A 130 9.75 -11.13 -5.92
CA MET A 130 9.61 -9.72 -5.56
C MET A 130 10.71 -9.32 -4.57
N MET A 131 11.01 -8.03 -4.50
CA MET A 131 12.02 -7.51 -3.57
C MET A 131 11.35 -6.76 -2.42
N ILE A 132 11.61 -7.19 -1.20
CA ILE A 132 11.26 -6.42 0.00
C ILE A 132 12.38 -5.42 0.26
N VAL A 133 12.02 -4.15 0.45
CA VAL A 133 12.94 -3.08 0.83
C VAL A 133 12.48 -2.50 2.16
N ILE A 134 13.36 -2.51 3.16
CA ILE A 134 13.11 -1.98 4.50
C ILE A 134 14.07 -0.83 4.72
N VAL A 135 13.52 0.37 4.89
CA VAL A 135 14.27 1.62 5.07
C VAL A 135 14.19 2.03 6.54
N PRO A 136 15.29 1.98 7.30
CA PRO A 136 15.32 2.51 8.66
C PRO A 136 15.10 4.02 8.67
N LEU A 137 14.16 4.52 9.47
CA LEU A 137 13.91 5.95 9.59
C LEU A 137 15.10 6.72 10.20
N ALA A 138 15.86 6.06 11.07
CA ALA A 138 17.08 6.62 11.67
C ALA A 138 18.27 6.65 10.70
N ASP A 139 18.26 5.82 9.65
CA ASP A 139 19.33 5.72 8.67
C ASP A 139 18.76 5.39 7.27
N PRO A 140 18.04 6.34 6.65
CA PRO A 140 17.36 6.11 5.38
C PRO A 140 18.31 5.89 4.20
N ALA A 141 19.61 6.12 4.38
CA ALA A 141 20.63 5.91 3.36
C ALA A 141 21.03 4.43 3.19
N HIS A 142 20.75 3.58 4.19
CA HIS A 142 21.16 2.18 4.20
C HIS A 142 19.97 1.22 4.30
N PRO A 143 19.13 1.12 3.24
CA PRO A 143 18.00 0.20 3.23
C PRO A 143 18.46 -1.26 3.15
N MET A 144 17.76 -2.13 3.88
CA MET A 144 17.90 -3.59 3.77
C MET A 144 17.03 -4.10 2.64
N LYS A 145 17.54 -5.06 1.86
CA LYS A 145 16.87 -5.60 0.67
C LYS A 145 17.02 -7.11 0.60
N PHE A 146 15.94 -7.83 0.35
CA PHE A 146 15.98 -9.26 0.11
C PHE A 146 14.83 -9.72 -0.78
N GLU A 147 15.03 -10.84 -1.49
CA GLU A 147 14.08 -11.41 -2.43
C GLU A 147 13.16 -12.44 -1.75
N VAL A 148 11.90 -12.49 -2.18
CA VAL A 148 10.91 -13.48 -1.75
C VAL A 148 10.05 -13.92 -2.94
N ASP A 149 9.28 -15.00 -2.76
CA ASP A 149 8.33 -15.46 -3.78
C ASP A 149 7.33 -14.37 -4.17
N ALA A 150 7.01 -14.28 -5.46
CA ALA A 150 6.16 -13.23 -5.99
C ALA A 150 4.68 -13.42 -5.59
N PHE A 151 4.08 -12.32 -5.13
CA PHE A 151 2.65 -12.14 -4.98
C PHE A 151 2.36 -10.64 -5.17
N TRP A 152 1.09 -10.27 -5.17
CA TRP A 152 0.67 -8.90 -5.35
C TRP A 152 -0.04 -8.35 -4.11
N ILE A 153 0.24 -7.09 -3.79
CA ILE A 153 -0.47 -6.31 -2.76
C ILE A 153 -0.92 -5.02 -3.42
N TRP A 154 -2.23 -4.77 -3.37
CA TRP A 154 -2.76 -3.42 -3.61
C TRP A 154 -2.66 -2.62 -2.33
N HIS A 155 -3.38 -3.01 -1.29
CA HIS A 155 -3.48 -2.22 -0.06
C HIS A 155 -2.82 -2.90 1.13
N PHE A 156 -2.01 -2.13 1.84
CA PHE A 156 -1.58 -2.50 3.18
C PHE A 156 -2.65 -2.13 4.21
N VAL A 157 -2.80 -2.95 5.23
CA VAL A 157 -3.72 -2.70 6.35
C VAL A 157 -3.02 -1.80 7.37
N ASN A 158 -1.88 -2.27 7.88
CA ASN A 158 -1.05 -1.61 8.87
C ASN A 158 0.28 -2.37 9.04
N ALA A 159 1.26 -1.76 9.70
CA ALA A 159 2.47 -2.46 10.14
C ALA A 159 2.89 -1.99 11.52
N PHE A 160 3.63 -2.84 12.24
CA PHE A 160 4.20 -2.51 13.54
C PHE A 160 5.44 -3.33 13.87
N GLU A 161 6.22 -2.84 14.81
CA GLU A 161 7.43 -3.50 15.30
C GLU A 161 7.07 -4.55 16.36
N ASP A 162 7.71 -5.72 16.28
CA ASP A 162 7.60 -6.82 17.23
C ASP A 162 9.02 -7.32 17.58
N GLY A 163 9.65 -6.61 18.52
CA GLY A 163 11.04 -6.82 18.91
C GLY A 163 12.02 -6.55 17.75
N ASP A 164 12.70 -7.60 17.29
CA ASP A 164 13.61 -7.57 16.12
C ASP A 164 12.89 -7.89 14.79
N SER A 165 11.59 -8.18 14.83
CA SER A 165 10.77 -8.44 13.65
C SER A 165 9.81 -7.28 13.36
N ILE A 166 9.31 -7.23 12.13
CA ILE A 166 8.26 -6.31 11.70
C ILE A 166 7.05 -7.16 11.30
N VAL A 167 5.88 -6.80 11.79
CA VAL A 167 4.59 -7.39 11.38
C VAL A 167 3.93 -6.48 10.38
N VAL A 168 3.51 -7.02 9.24
CA VAL A 168 2.81 -6.30 8.18
C VAL A 168 1.53 -7.05 7.84
N ASP A 169 0.40 -6.38 8.01
CA ASP A 169 -0.89 -6.89 7.56
C ASP A 169 -1.25 -6.24 6.22
N ALA A 170 -1.70 -7.03 5.24
CA ALA A 170 -2.03 -6.55 3.91
C ALA A 170 -3.06 -7.41 3.20
N ILE A 171 -3.64 -6.89 2.12
CA ILE A 171 -4.48 -7.67 1.20
C ILE A 171 -3.59 -8.28 0.12
N ARG A 172 -3.43 -9.60 0.20
CA ARG A 172 -2.63 -10.37 -0.75
C ARG A 172 -3.51 -10.90 -1.87
N HIS A 173 -2.97 -10.80 -3.08
CA HIS A 173 -3.43 -11.43 -4.31
C HIS A 173 -2.31 -12.37 -4.80
N ASP A 174 -2.64 -13.53 -5.35
CA ASP A 174 -1.62 -14.47 -5.84
C ASP A 174 -0.86 -13.92 -7.06
N ASP A 175 -1.50 -13.10 -7.89
CA ASP A 175 -0.85 -12.48 -9.03
C ASP A 175 -1.48 -11.14 -9.46
N PHE A 176 -0.78 -10.45 -10.38
CA PHE A 176 -1.13 -9.11 -10.88
C PHE A 176 -2.25 -9.08 -11.93
N ARG A 177 -2.83 -10.21 -12.36
CA ARG A 177 -3.91 -10.21 -13.37
C ARG A 177 -5.16 -9.46 -12.92
N VAL A 178 -5.28 -9.19 -11.62
CA VAL A 178 -6.29 -8.32 -10.99
C VAL A 178 -6.29 -6.90 -11.59
N PHE A 179 -5.18 -6.44 -12.16
CA PHE A 179 -5.08 -5.13 -12.83
C PHE A 179 -6.05 -5.00 -14.04
N ALA A 180 -6.44 -6.10 -14.68
CA ALA A 180 -7.39 -6.07 -15.80
C ALA A 180 -8.84 -5.82 -15.37
N SER A 181 -9.18 -6.05 -14.09
CA SER A 181 -10.49 -5.70 -13.52
C SER A 181 -10.40 -5.58 -11.99
N PRO A 182 -10.06 -4.40 -11.45
CA PRO A 182 -9.81 -4.21 -10.01
C PRO A 182 -11.03 -4.47 -9.11
N VAL A 183 -12.24 -4.52 -9.69
CA VAL A 183 -13.53 -4.62 -8.98
C VAL A 183 -14.34 -5.87 -9.33
N ASP A 184 -13.92 -6.64 -10.34
CA ASP A 184 -14.60 -7.88 -10.71
C ASP A 184 -13.81 -9.08 -10.17
N LEU A 185 -14.29 -9.62 -9.04
CA LEU A 185 -13.70 -10.78 -8.40
C LEU A 185 -13.81 -12.08 -9.22
N ASN A 186 -14.63 -12.09 -10.28
CA ASN A 186 -14.84 -13.22 -11.17
C ASN A 186 -14.16 -13.04 -12.53
N ALA A 187 -13.75 -11.82 -12.89
CA ALA A 187 -13.00 -11.57 -14.12
C ALA A 187 -11.68 -12.38 -14.11
N ASN A 188 -11.53 -13.22 -15.13
CA ASN A 188 -10.27 -13.88 -15.52
C ASN A 188 -9.76 -15.00 -14.59
N GLY A 189 -10.59 -15.59 -13.73
CA GLY A 189 -10.14 -16.66 -12.82
C GLY A 189 -9.03 -16.19 -11.87
N GLY A 190 -9.07 -14.91 -11.50
CA GLY A 190 -8.08 -14.24 -10.65
C GLY A 190 -8.10 -14.75 -9.22
N SER A 191 -6.97 -14.56 -8.53
CA SER A 191 -6.83 -14.83 -7.10
C SER A 191 -7.83 -14.01 -6.30
N LYS A 192 -8.44 -14.65 -5.30
CA LYS A 192 -9.36 -13.97 -4.37
C LYS A 192 -8.55 -13.19 -3.35
N PRO A 193 -8.75 -11.87 -3.22
CA PRO A 193 -7.98 -11.06 -2.29
C PRO A 193 -8.22 -11.49 -0.85
N ALA A 194 -7.15 -11.81 -0.14
CA ALA A 194 -7.22 -12.34 1.21
C ALA A 194 -6.42 -11.45 2.17
N LEU A 195 -6.86 -11.39 3.42
CA LEU A 195 -6.12 -10.72 4.47
C LEU A 195 -4.97 -11.64 4.93
N TRP A 196 -3.74 -11.15 4.84
CA TRP A 196 -2.54 -11.85 5.24
C TRP A 196 -1.75 -11.06 6.28
N ARG A 197 -1.08 -11.80 7.15
CA ARG A 197 -0.05 -11.29 8.07
C ARG A 197 1.30 -11.79 7.65
N PHE A 198 2.22 -10.88 7.44
CA PHE A 198 3.62 -11.15 7.17
C PHE A 198 4.47 -10.82 8.37
N ARG A 199 5.51 -11.62 8.61
CA ARG A 199 6.56 -11.35 9.59
C ARG A 199 7.88 -11.26 8.86
N LEU A 200 8.53 -10.11 9.01
CA LEU A 200 9.80 -9.77 8.38
C LEU A 200 10.87 -9.74 9.46
N SER A 201 12.02 -10.34 9.20
CA SER A 201 13.18 -10.31 10.10
C SER A 201 14.34 -9.62 9.38
N PRO A 202 14.45 -8.28 9.45
CA PRO A 202 15.34 -7.49 8.60
C PRO A 202 16.80 -7.95 8.66
N LYS A 203 17.32 -8.22 9.87
CA LYS A 203 18.73 -8.65 10.07
C LYS A 203 19.04 -10.03 9.49
N GLN A 204 18.05 -10.90 9.40
CA GLN A 204 18.19 -12.30 8.93
C GLN A 204 17.70 -12.48 7.50
N HIS A 205 17.19 -11.40 6.87
CA HIS A 205 16.46 -11.47 5.60
C HIS A 205 15.32 -12.51 5.63
N GLY A 206 14.70 -12.69 6.80
CA GLY A 206 13.64 -13.67 7.01
C GLY A 206 12.28 -13.12 6.60
N PHE A 207 11.47 -13.97 5.97
CA PHE A 207 10.10 -13.65 5.58
C PHE A 207 9.20 -14.88 5.73
N SER A 208 8.06 -14.68 6.35
CA SER A 208 6.99 -15.67 6.45
C SER A 208 5.64 -14.98 6.38
N GLY A 209 4.63 -15.64 5.84
CA GLY A 209 3.27 -15.12 5.81
C GLY A 209 2.25 -16.20 6.14
N GLU A 210 1.17 -15.81 6.83
CA GLU A 210 -0.01 -16.64 7.03
C GLU A 210 -1.29 -15.89 6.64
N PRO A 211 -2.31 -16.56 6.10
CA PRO A 211 -3.61 -15.96 5.93
C PRO A 211 -4.28 -15.75 7.29
N LEU A 212 -4.78 -14.53 7.54
CA LEU A 212 -5.65 -14.25 8.68
C LEU A 212 -7.13 -14.50 8.32
N ARG A 213 -7.50 -14.24 7.07
CA ARG A 213 -8.86 -14.46 6.54
C ARG A 213 -8.80 -14.83 5.06
N LEU A 214 -9.58 -15.84 4.67
CA LEU A 214 -9.59 -16.40 3.30
C LEU A 214 -10.74 -15.89 2.42
N PHE A 215 -11.69 -15.14 2.98
CA PHE A 215 -12.79 -14.57 2.18
C PHE A 215 -12.32 -13.31 1.44
N PRO A 216 -12.78 -13.10 0.19
CA PRO A 216 -12.52 -11.89 -0.58
C PRO A 216 -12.76 -10.60 0.22
N CYS A 217 -11.72 -9.79 0.35
CA CYS A 217 -11.79 -8.48 1.00
C CYS A 217 -10.80 -7.49 0.43
N GLU A 218 -11.11 -6.20 0.52
CA GLU A 218 -10.25 -5.09 0.08
C GLU A 218 -10.53 -3.84 0.90
N PHE A 219 -9.79 -2.76 0.60
CA PHE A 219 -9.93 -1.45 1.25
C PHE A 219 -9.85 -1.54 2.78
N PRO A 220 -8.76 -2.11 3.32
CA PRO A 220 -8.60 -2.27 4.74
C PRO A 220 -8.36 -0.93 5.44
N SER A 221 -8.70 -0.85 6.71
CA SER A 221 -8.34 0.25 7.59
C SER A 221 -8.25 -0.20 9.05
N VAL A 222 -7.45 0.50 9.82
CA VAL A 222 -7.38 0.38 11.28
C VAL A 222 -7.83 1.67 11.93
N HIS A 223 -8.17 1.62 13.22
CA HIS A 223 -8.48 2.85 13.95
C HIS A 223 -7.22 3.77 13.96
N PRO A 224 -7.35 5.08 13.63
CA PRO A 224 -6.19 5.96 13.41
C PRO A 224 -5.16 6.03 14.55
N ARG A 225 -5.60 5.89 15.81
CA ARG A 225 -4.71 5.81 16.99
C ARG A 225 -3.69 4.66 16.96
N TYR A 226 -3.95 3.62 16.16
CA TYR A 226 -3.06 2.47 16.01
C TYR A 226 -2.31 2.47 14.67
N ALA A 227 -2.38 3.55 13.89
CA ALA A 227 -1.64 3.65 12.63
C ALA A 227 -0.13 3.62 12.89
N GLY A 228 0.55 2.62 12.32
CA GLY A 228 1.97 2.32 12.57
C GLY A 228 2.25 1.60 13.91
N ALA A 229 1.23 1.10 14.60
CA ALA A 229 1.33 0.41 15.89
C ALA A 229 0.53 -0.91 15.91
N GLU A 230 0.74 -1.73 16.94
CA GLU A 230 -0.03 -2.95 17.13
C GLU A 230 -1.52 -2.63 17.22
N HIS A 231 -2.33 -3.44 16.53
CA HIS A 231 -3.76 -3.23 16.40
C HIS A 231 -4.49 -4.57 16.45
N HIS A 232 -5.71 -4.56 16.98
CA HIS A 232 -6.51 -5.79 17.14
C HIS A 232 -7.77 -5.81 16.27
N THR A 233 -8.17 -4.66 15.72
CA THR A 233 -9.39 -4.56 14.90
C THR A 233 -9.04 -3.99 13.54
N ILE A 234 -9.46 -4.70 12.51
CA ILE A 234 -9.35 -4.31 11.09
C ILE A 234 -10.76 -4.15 10.54
N TRP A 235 -11.03 -3.03 9.88
CA TRP A 235 -12.23 -2.81 9.08
C TRP A 235 -11.89 -2.97 7.60
N LEU A 236 -12.80 -3.54 6.83
CA LEU A 236 -12.57 -3.85 5.42
C LEU A 236 -13.88 -3.90 4.64
N GLN A 237 -13.80 -3.80 3.32
CA GLN A 237 -14.87 -4.19 2.42
C GLN A 237 -14.85 -5.71 2.25
N THR A 238 -16.04 -6.33 2.26
CA THR A 238 -16.24 -7.74 1.91
C THR A 238 -17.14 -7.82 0.68
N TYR A 239 -16.98 -8.88 -0.10
CA TYR A 239 -17.77 -9.11 -1.32
C TYR A 239 -18.55 -10.41 -1.29
N THR A 240 -18.38 -11.19 -0.23
CA THR A 240 -19.04 -12.49 -0.06
C THR A 240 -19.62 -12.59 1.34
N LYS A 241 -20.80 -13.20 1.43
CA LYS A 241 -21.42 -13.60 2.69
C LYS A 241 -20.76 -14.87 3.24
N ALA A 242 -21.03 -15.17 4.50
CA ALA A 242 -20.51 -16.38 5.15
C ALA A 242 -20.99 -17.69 4.49
N ASP A 243 -22.13 -17.67 3.82
CA ASP A 243 -22.68 -18.80 3.04
C ASP A 243 -22.11 -18.89 1.60
N GLY A 244 -21.19 -18.00 1.23
CA GLY A 244 -20.54 -17.95 -0.07
C GLY A 244 -21.30 -17.16 -1.14
N THR A 245 -22.48 -16.61 -0.83
CA THR A 245 -23.22 -15.75 -1.77
C THR A 245 -22.51 -14.40 -1.95
N GLU A 246 -22.54 -13.84 -3.16
CA GLU A 246 -21.93 -12.53 -3.42
C GLU A 246 -22.79 -11.42 -2.82
N SER A 247 -22.14 -10.57 -2.03
CA SER A 247 -22.77 -9.39 -1.44
C SER A 247 -21.70 -8.45 -0.94
N ALA A 248 -21.69 -7.23 -1.49
CA ALA A 248 -20.85 -6.17 -0.98
C ALA A 248 -21.30 -5.78 0.44
N GLY A 249 -20.33 -5.48 1.30
CA GLY A 249 -20.59 -5.06 2.66
C GLY A 249 -19.33 -4.62 3.38
N VAL A 250 -19.48 -4.35 4.66
CA VAL A 250 -18.38 -4.01 5.57
C VAL A 250 -18.14 -5.17 6.52
N GLY A 251 -16.87 -5.48 6.77
CA GLY A 251 -16.43 -6.46 7.76
C GLY A 251 -15.60 -5.80 8.86
N ARG A 252 -15.74 -6.30 10.09
CA ARG A 252 -14.84 -6.03 11.21
C ARG A 252 -14.17 -7.34 11.60
N PHE A 253 -12.85 -7.40 11.49
CA PHE A 253 -12.03 -8.55 11.85
C PHE A 253 -11.23 -8.29 13.12
N ASP A 254 -11.26 -9.23 14.05
CA ASP A 254 -10.49 -9.20 15.29
C ASP A 254 -9.26 -10.11 15.16
N THR A 255 -8.05 -9.55 15.23
CA THR A 255 -6.80 -10.29 14.94
C THR A 255 -6.41 -11.26 16.04
N GLN A 256 -6.93 -11.11 17.26
CA GLN A 256 -6.59 -11.96 18.40
C GLN A 256 -7.50 -13.21 18.43
N THR A 257 -8.80 -12.98 18.31
CA THR A 257 -9.82 -14.05 18.34
C THR A 257 -10.06 -14.68 16.98
N ARG A 258 -9.60 -14.03 15.90
CA ARG A 258 -9.89 -14.35 14.50
C ARG A 258 -11.39 -14.34 14.16
N GLN A 259 -12.21 -13.68 14.98
CA GLN A 259 -13.64 -13.53 14.73
C GLN A 259 -13.90 -12.40 13.73
N THR A 260 -14.96 -12.56 12.92
CA THR A 260 -15.39 -11.54 11.98
C THR A 260 -16.87 -11.22 12.16
N GLN A 261 -17.21 -9.93 12.14
CA GLN A 261 -18.57 -9.41 12.09
C GLN A 261 -18.81 -8.77 10.72
N TYR A 262 -20.04 -8.88 10.20
CA TYR A 262 -20.38 -8.41 8.86
C TYR A 262 -21.67 -7.61 8.83
N TRP A 263 -21.70 -6.61 7.95
CA TRP A 263 -22.87 -5.83 7.60
C TRP A 263 -22.94 -5.74 6.07
N TYR A 264 -23.92 -6.40 5.48
CA TYR A 264 -24.08 -6.46 4.02
C TYR A 264 -25.03 -5.38 3.53
N ASN A 265 -24.87 -4.99 2.27
CA ASN A 265 -25.83 -4.12 1.60
C ASN A 265 -27.20 -4.81 1.54
N PRO A 266 -28.30 -4.04 1.64
CA PRO A 266 -29.64 -4.54 1.36
C PRO A 266 -29.73 -5.15 -0.04
N GLU A 267 -30.59 -6.15 -0.22
CA GLU A 267 -30.82 -6.74 -1.54
C GLU A 267 -31.46 -5.72 -2.51
N GLY A 268 -30.94 -5.62 -3.74
CA GLY A 268 -31.54 -4.82 -4.81
C GLY A 268 -31.06 -3.37 -4.95
N ILE A 269 -29.89 -3.02 -4.38
CA ILE A 269 -29.20 -1.73 -4.56
C ILE A 269 -27.99 -1.91 -5.47
#